data_AF-A0A2G4EZZ0-F1
#
_entry.id   AF-A0A2G4EZZ0-F1
#
_cell.length_a   1.000
_cell.length_b   1.000
_cell.length_c   1.000
_cell.angle_alpha   90.00
_cell.angle_beta   90.00
_cell.angle_gamma   90.00
#
_symmetry.space_group_name_H-M   'P 1'
#
loop_
_entity.id
_entity.type
_entity.pdbx_description
1 polymer ?
#
loop_
_entity_poly.entity_id
_entity_poly.type
_entity_poly.pdbx_seq_one_letter_code
_entity_poly.pdbx_strand_id
1 'polypeptide(L)'
;MSQQDSKSASISPNGCGCLLLLMGIGVIGAAIALPPLLNSTNPNKKSEAKHYVASMNKGQQAYFEESSVFGTSIEAFGLGLKTETTNFKYSVSTSKKAAFNYGVSKQPQLKSYVGGVFRVPAKEVEPNAAKDKMTTASILCEADSPGTIKPPEPTNQNGKIACGTGTTEVTK
;
A
#
# COMPACT_ATOMS: atom_id res chain seq x y z
N MET A 1 -11.11 -60.90 39.95
CA MET A 1 -10.79 -59.66 39.24
C MET A 1 -11.09 -59.87 37.76
N SER A 2 -12.05 -59.09 37.24
CA SER A 2 -12.51 -58.84 35.87
C SER A 2 -11.88 -59.66 34.71
N GLN A 3 -12.68 -60.49 34.03
CA GLN A 3 -13.44 -60.19 32.79
C GLN A 3 -12.60 -59.75 31.60
N GLN A 4 -12.62 -60.54 30.52
CA GLN A 4 -13.10 -60.05 29.22
C GLN A 4 -13.45 -61.20 28.27
N ASP A 5 -14.69 -61.16 27.79
CA ASP A 5 -15.33 -62.06 26.85
C ASP A 5 -14.93 -61.80 25.38
N SER A 6 -14.69 -62.92 24.68
CA SER A 6 -15.26 -63.33 23.39
C SER A 6 -15.63 -62.28 22.32
N LYS A 7 -15.08 -62.44 21.10
CA LYS A 7 -15.87 -62.71 19.86
C LYS A 7 -14.99 -62.94 18.63
N SER A 8 -14.97 -64.18 18.15
CA SER A 8 -14.69 -64.54 16.76
C SER A 8 -15.92 -64.28 15.88
N ALA A 9 -15.71 -63.77 14.66
CA ALA A 9 -16.72 -63.81 13.61
C ALA A 9 -16.07 -64.25 12.30
N SER A 10 -16.61 -65.35 11.76
CA SER A 10 -16.20 -66.09 10.58
C SER A 10 -16.77 -65.50 9.28
N ILE A 11 -16.00 -65.68 8.22
CA ILE A 11 -16.27 -65.38 6.80
C ILE A 11 -17.39 -66.29 6.25
N SER A 12 -18.25 -65.75 5.39
CA SER A 12 -18.94 -66.54 4.34
C SER A 12 -19.17 -65.70 3.07
N PRO A 13 -18.77 -66.18 1.88
CA PRO A 13 -18.88 -65.47 0.58
C PRO A 13 -20.09 -65.97 -0.25
N ASN A 14 -20.64 -65.15 -1.16
CA ASN A 14 -21.54 -65.64 -2.21
C ASN A 14 -21.58 -64.72 -3.46
N GLY A 15 -20.96 -65.20 -4.55
CA GLY A 15 -21.32 -65.00 -5.98
C GLY A 15 -21.00 -63.65 -6.64
N CYS A 16 -20.85 -63.50 -7.97
CA CYS A 16 -20.74 -64.40 -9.12
C CYS A 16 -20.53 -63.50 -10.37
N GLY A 17 -19.67 -63.88 -11.33
CA GLY A 17 -19.75 -63.38 -12.72
C GLY A 17 -18.51 -62.67 -13.27
N CYS A 18 -17.62 -63.43 -13.92
CA CYS A 18 -16.62 -62.94 -14.85
C CYS A 18 -17.28 -62.39 -16.13
N LEU A 19 -16.87 -61.21 -16.62
CA LEU A 19 -16.65 -61.05 -18.07
C LEU A 19 -15.66 -59.92 -18.34
N LEU A 20 -14.50 -60.32 -18.85
CA LEU A 20 -13.50 -59.46 -19.47
C LEU A 20 -14.07 -58.84 -20.75
N LEU A 21 -14.05 -57.51 -20.83
CA LEU A 21 -13.94 -56.78 -22.09
C LEU A 21 -12.91 -55.67 -21.90
N LEU A 22 -11.71 -55.91 -22.41
CA LEU A 22 -10.69 -54.88 -22.62
C LEU A 22 -11.22 -53.87 -23.65
N MET A 23 -10.90 -52.58 -23.49
CA MET A 23 -10.31 -51.69 -24.52
C MET A 23 -10.41 -50.23 -24.06
N GLY A 24 -9.34 -49.47 -24.28
CA GLY A 24 -9.45 -48.02 -24.46
C GLY A 24 -8.60 -47.16 -23.53
N ILE A 25 -7.33 -47.03 -23.88
CA ILE A 25 -6.46 -45.85 -23.76
C ILE A 25 -7.11 -44.65 -23.06
N GLY A 26 -6.50 -44.27 -21.93
CA GLY A 26 -6.75 -42.99 -21.31
C GLY A 26 -5.76 -42.78 -20.18
N VAL A 27 -4.46 -42.66 -20.50
CA VAL A 27 -3.58 -41.90 -19.62
C VAL A 27 -4.15 -40.49 -19.64
N ILE A 28 -5.09 -40.21 -18.73
CA ILE A 28 -5.52 -38.85 -18.46
C ILE A 28 -4.27 -38.22 -17.87
N GLY A 29 -3.48 -37.62 -18.77
CA GLY A 29 -2.27 -36.91 -18.42
C GLY A 29 -2.64 -35.97 -17.29
N ALA A 30 -1.98 -36.15 -16.16
CA ALA A 30 -1.98 -35.14 -15.13
C ALA A 30 -1.33 -33.92 -15.77
N ALA A 31 -2.16 -33.07 -16.39
CA ALA A 31 -1.81 -31.71 -16.67
C ALA A 31 -1.66 -31.08 -15.29
N ILE A 32 -0.46 -31.14 -14.74
CA ILE A 32 0.00 -30.19 -13.74
C ILE A 32 0.05 -28.88 -14.52
N ALA A 33 -1.11 -28.26 -14.70
CA ALA A 33 -1.17 -26.84 -14.97
C ALA A 33 -0.50 -26.24 -13.74
N LEU A 34 0.78 -25.87 -13.88
CA LEU A 34 1.35 -24.88 -12.98
C LEU A 34 0.34 -23.74 -13.04
N PRO A 35 -0.34 -23.42 -11.92
CA PRO A 35 -1.12 -22.19 -11.89
C PRO A 35 -0.13 -21.11 -12.34
N PRO A 36 -0.46 -20.28 -13.34
CA PRO A 36 0.40 -19.17 -13.68
C PRO A 36 0.69 -18.49 -12.35
N LEU A 37 1.97 -18.31 -12.03
CA LEU A 37 2.39 -17.49 -10.91
C LEU A 37 1.92 -16.08 -11.26
N LEU A 38 0.63 -15.83 -11.03
CA LEU A 38 0.01 -14.53 -11.18
C LEU A 38 0.82 -13.63 -10.27
N ASN A 39 1.29 -12.52 -10.85
CA ASN A 39 2.03 -11.48 -10.16
C ASN A 39 1.29 -11.04 -8.90
N SER A 40 1.56 -11.73 -7.78
CA SER A 40 1.12 -11.35 -6.45
C SER A 40 1.93 -10.12 -6.07
N THR A 41 1.45 -8.94 -6.46
CA THR A 41 1.89 -7.72 -5.81
C THR A 41 1.46 -7.84 -4.36
N ASN A 42 2.38 -8.25 -3.48
CA ASN A 42 2.11 -8.39 -2.05
C ASN A 42 1.44 -7.09 -1.54
N PRO A 43 0.23 -7.14 -0.96
CA PRO A 43 -0.48 -5.94 -0.50
C PRO A 43 0.37 -5.08 0.46
N ASN A 44 1.27 -5.73 1.21
CA ASN A 44 2.24 -5.10 2.11
C ASN A 44 3.24 -4.16 1.41
N LYS A 45 3.55 -4.36 0.12
CA LYS A 45 4.46 -3.49 -0.63
C LYS A 45 3.79 -2.18 -1.07
N LYS A 46 2.47 -2.21 -1.34
CA LYS A 46 1.71 -1.01 -1.69
C LYS A 46 1.53 -0.10 -0.46
N SER A 47 1.32 -0.70 0.72
CA SER A 47 1.15 0.07 1.96
C SER A 47 2.43 0.75 2.45
N GLU A 48 3.62 0.24 2.11
CA GLU A 48 4.92 0.79 2.54
C GLU A 48 5.04 2.30 2.24
N ALA A 49 5.02 2.67 0.95
CA ALA A 49 5.18 4.06 0.54
C ALA A 49 4.02 4.96 0.99
N LYS A 50 2.78 4.43 1.01
CA LYS A 50 1.62 5.15 1.56
C LYS A 50 1.88 5.59 3.01
N HIS A 51 2.31 4.67 3.87
CA HIS A 51 2.61 4.98 5.27
C HIS A 51 3.83 5.88 5.44
N TYR A 52 4.86 5.70 4.62
CA TYR A 52 6.05 6.55 4.63
C TYR A 52 5.72 8.00 4.29
N VAL A 53 5.00 8.23 3.18
CA VAL A 53 4.62 9.57 2.75
C VAL A 53 3.65 10.23 3.73
N ALA A 54 2.70 9.47 4.28
CA ALA A 54 1.84 9.97 5.36
C ALA A 54 2.65 10.40 6.60
N SER A 55 3.69 9.66 6.95
CA SER A 55 4.58 10.00 8.08
C SER A 55 5.41 11.24 7.77
N MET A 56 5.95 11.36 6.55
CA MET A 56 6.64 12.58 6.11
C MET A 56 5.73 13.81 6.12
N ASN A 57 4.46 13.68 5.72
CA ASN A 57 3.48 14.77 5.85
C ASN A 57 3.32 15.20 7.31
N LYS A 58 3.12 14.25 8.23
CA LYS A 58 3.02 14.57 9.67
C LYS A 58 4.29 15.25 10.19
N GLY A 59 5.46 14.76 9.77
CA GLY A 59 6.75 15.37 10.10
C GLY A 59 6.84 16.82 9.62
N GLN A 60 6.43 17.10 8.38
CA GLN A 60 6.40 18.45 7.84
C GLN A 60 5.42 19.37 8.59
N GLN A 61 4.26 18.86 9.00
CA GLN A 61 3.31 19.64 9.79
C GLN A 61 3.90 20.01 11.16
N ALA A 62 4.49 19.05 11.87
CA ALA A 62 5.15 19.28 13.15
C ALA A 62 6.33 20.25 13.02
N TYR A 63 7.20 20.03 12.03
CA TYR A 63 8.34 20.91 11.78
C TYR A 63 7.91 22.34 11.44
N PHE A 64 6.84 22.50 10.67
CA PHE A 64 6.28 23.83 10.37
C PHE A 64 5.67 24.50 11.60
N GLU A 65 5.02 23.74 12.48
CA GLU A 65 4.49 24.27 13.75
C GLU A 65 5.59 24.82 14.65
N GLU A 66 6.75 24.17 14.68
CA GLU A 66 7.91 24.60 15.47
C GLU A 66 8.69 25.75 14.81
N SER A 67 8.91 25.68 13.49
CA SER A 67 9.88 26.53 12.79
C SER A 67 9.24 27.58 11.86
N SER A 68 7.93 27.51 11.62
CA SER A 68 7.20 28.33 10.64
C SER A 68 7.76 28.29 9.20
N VAL A 69 8.56 27.26 8.89
CA VAL A 69 9.11 26.95 7.58
C VAL A 69 9.02 25.43 7.34
N PHE A 70 9.04 25.01 6.07
CA PHE A 70 9.06 23.58 5.74
C PHE A 70 10.48 23.01 5.80
N GLY A 71 10.61 21.79 6.30
CA GLY A 71 11.89 21.10 6.34
C GLY A 71 12.33 20.65 4.95
N THR A 72 13.59 20.85 4.61
CA THR A 72 14.12 20.59 3.26
C THR A 72 14.69 19.18 3.08
N SER A 73 14.71 18.36 4.14
CA SER A 73 15.19 16.98 4.09
C SER A 73 14.39 16.08 5.04
N ILE A 74 14.44 14.76 4.84
CA ILE A 74 13.69 13.78 5.65
C ILE A 74 14.24 13.72 7.09
N GLU A 75 15.55 13.93 7.24
CA GLU A 75 16.25 13.93 8.51
C GLU A 75 15.82 15.11 9.39
N ALA A 76 15.40 16.24 8.80
CA ALA A 76 15.05 17.45 9.51
C ALA A 76 13.88 17.27 10.50
N PHE A 77 12.95 16.35 10.22
CA PHE A 77 11.80 16.08 11.09
C PHE A 77 12.04 14.92 12.08
N GLY A 78 13.26 14.36 12.15
CA GLY A 78 13.66 13.45 13.23
C GLY A 78 12.94 12.09 13.28
N LEU A 79 12.27 11.68 12.19
CA LEU A 79 11.39 10.50 12.17
C LEU A 79 12.12 9.15 12.03
N GLY A 80 13.45 9.14 11.88
CA GLY A 80 14.23 7.91 11.66
C GLY A 80 13.91 7.19 10.33
N LEU A 81 13.32 7.89 9.38
CA LEU A 81 12.97 7.37 8.06
C LEU A 81 14.20 7.31 7.15
N LYS A 82 14.38 6.19 6.45
CA LYS A 82 15.41 6.01 5.42
C LYS A 82 14.96 6.70 4.13
N THR A 83 15.89 7.35 3.44
CA THR A 83 15.63 7.97 2.13
C THR A 83 15.42 6.96 1.00
N GLU A 84 15.77 5.69 1.21
CA GLU A 84 15.58 4.63 0.23
C GLU A 84 15.30 3.28 0.90
N THR A 85 14.43 2.50 0.28
CA THR A 85 14.16 1.09 0.63
C THR A 85 14.37 0.20 -0.60
N THR A 86 14.09 -1.08 -0.44
CA THR A 86 14.11 -2.03 -1.57
C THR A 86 13.16 -1.60 -2.69
N ASN A 87 11.99 -1.03 -2.35
CA ASN A 87 10.91 -0.78 -3.30
C ASN A 87 10.76 0.69 -3.71
N PHE A 88 11.23 1.65 -2.90
CA PHE A 88 10.96 3.07 -3.10
C PHE A 88 12.17 3.96 -2.82
N LYS A 89 12.20 5.11 -3.49
CA LYS A 89 13.04 6.26 -3.15
C LYS A 89 12.16 7.37 -2.59
N TYR A 90 12.59 7.94 -1.48
CA TYR A 90 11.88 8.99 -0.78
C TYR A 90 12.61 10.33 -0.93
N SER A 91 11.87 11.39 -1.18
CA SER A 91 12.44 12.73 -1.35
C SER A 91 11.46 13.82 -0.94
N VAL A 92 12.01 15.01 -0.71
CA VAL A 92 11.27 16.20 -0.30
C VAL A 92 11.55 17.31 -1.29
N SER A 93 10.52 18.02 -1.70
CA SER A 93 10.60 19.29 -2.46
C SER A 93 9.83 20.34 -1.67
N THR A 94 10.34 21.56 -1.53
CA THR A 94 9.65 22.60 -0.75
C THR A 94 9.62 23.93 -1.48
N SER A 95 8.67 24.75 -1.07
CA SER A 95 8.56 26.17 -1.40
C SER A 95 8.19 26.94 -0.13
N LYS A 96 8.05 28.26 -0.23
CA LYS A 96 7.56 29.08 0.89
C LYS A 96 6.11 28.75 1.30
N LYS A 97 5.34 28.10 0.45
CA LYS A 97 3.89 27.85 0.65
C LYS A 97 3.54 26.38 0.80
N ALA A 98 4.45 25.47 0.45
CA ALA A 98 4.16 24.04 0.51
C ALA A 98 5.41 23.18 0.65
N ALA A 99 5.23 21.97 1.18
CA ALA A 99 6.16 20.85 1.06
C ALA A 99 5.50 19.71 0.29
N PHE A 100 6.31 19.01 -0.50
CA PHE A 100 5.92 17.85 -1.29
C PHE A 100 6.82 16.69 -0.94
N ASN A 101 6.22 15.63 -0.39
CA ASN A 101 6.91 14.44 0.06
C ASN A 101 6.62 13.30 -0.90
N TYR A 102 7.65 12.64 -1.42
CA TYR A 102 7.50 11.63 -2.48
C TYR A 102 7.91 10.27 -1.99
N GLY A 103 7.19 9.24 -2.44
CA GLY A 103 7.62 7.85 -2.45
C GLY A 103 7.57 7.33 -3.88
N VAL A 104 8.68 7.44 -4.61
CA VAL A 104 8.76 7.05 -6.02
C VAL A 104 9.18 5.59 -6.11
N SER A 105 8.42 4.79 -6.84
CA SER A 105 8.72 3.38 -6.96
C SER A 105 10.00 3.12 -7.75
N LYS A 106 10.73 2.09 -7.31
CA LYS A 106 11.84 1.48 -8.04
C LYS A 106 11.39 0.29 -8.90
N GLN A 107 10.11 -0.06 -8.82
CA GLN A 107 9.54 -1.28 -9.39
C GLN A 107 8.37 -0.91 -10.33
N PRO A 108 8.38 -1.35 -11.59
CA PRO A 108 7.36 -0.96 -12.57
C PRO A 108 5.93 -1.41 -12.20
N GLN A 109 5.80 -2.41 -11.33
CA GLN A 109 4.53 -2.99 -10.86
C GLN A 109 3.95 -2.31 -9.61
N LEU A 110 4.64 -1.34 -9.03
CA LEU A 110 4.18 -0.60 -7.84
C LEU A 110 3.82 0.84 -8.22
N LYS A 111 2.83 1.38 -7.50
CA LYS A 111 2.41 2.78 -7.66
C LYS A 111 3.27 3.69 -6.78
N SER A 112 3.57 4.87 -7.30
CA SER A 112 4.24 5.93 -6.56
C SER A 112 3.23 6.79 -5.80
N TYR A 113 3.70 7.47 -4.75
CA TYR A 113 2.88 8.34 -3.90
C TYR A 113 3.49 9.73 -3.79
N VAL A 114 2.64 10.73 -3.65
CA VAL A 114 3.04 12.11 -3.34
C VAL A 114 2.12 12.66 -2.27
N GLY A 115 2.71 13.26 -1.25
CA GLY A 115 2.02 14.00 -0.21
C GLY A 115 2.28 15.49 -0.39
N GLY A 116 1.25 16.31 -0.22
CA GLY A 116 1.37 17.75 -0.14
C GLY A 116 1.08 18.23 1.27
N VAL A 117 1.84 19.19 1.76
CA VAL A 117 1.56 19.95 2.99
C VAL A 117 1.58 21.42 2.65
N PHE A 118 0.46 22.10 2.81
CA PHE A 118 0.27 23.49 2.39
C PHE A 118 0.11 24.40 3.59
N ARG A 119 0.78 25.54 3.54
CA ARG A 119 0.55 26.65 4.48
C ARG A 119 -0.78 27.31 4.11
N VAL A 120 -1.77 27.22 5.01
CA VAL A 120 -3.12 27.76 4.83
C VAL A 120 -3.50 28.69 5.98
N PRO A 121 -4.35 29.71 5.75
CA PRO A 121 -4.99 30.43 6.83
C PRO A 121 -5.71 29.47 7.78
N ALA A 122 -5.52 29.62 9.08
CA ALA A 122 -6.13 28.74 10.08
C ALA A 122 -7.66 28.74 10.01
N LYS A 123 -8.27 29.83 9.55
CA LYS A 123 -9.71 29.94 9.30
C LYS A 123 -10.26 28.96 8.27
N GLU A 124 -9.42 28.46 7.35
CA GLU A 124 -9.83 27.44 6.37
C GLU A 124 -10.03 26.06 7.02
N VAL A 125 -9.45 25.84 8.19
CA VAL A 125 -9.51 24.57 8.94
C VAL A 125 -10.34 24.72 10.22
N GLU A 126 -10.28 25.88 10.86
CA GLU A 126 -10.92 26.21 12.13
C GLU A 126 -11.61 27.58 12.03
N PRO A 127 -12.94 27.66 11.85
CA PRO A 127 -13.64 28.93 11.62
C PRO A 127 -13.42 30.01 12.69
N ASN A 128 -13.14 29.58 13.93
CA ASN A 128 -12.92 30.45 15.08
C ASN A 128 -11.45 30.88 15.26
N ALA A 129 -10.55 30.49 14.36
CA ALA A 129 -9.15 30.89 14.46
C ALA A 129 -8.94 32.40 14.23
N ALA A 130 -7.87 32.94 14.80
CA ALA A 130 -7.47 34.32 14.57
C ALA A 130 -7.21 34.59 13.08
N LYS A 131 -7.54 35.82 12.61
CA LYS A 131 -7.56 36.19 11.19
C LYS A 131 -6.23 35.97 10.46
N ASP A 132 -5.11 36.17 11.15
CA ASP A 132 -3.76 36.10 10.57
C ASP A 132 -2.97 34.86 11.04
N LYS A 133 -3.61 33.95 11.79
CA LYS A 133 -2.99 32.68 12.18
C LYS A 133 -2.89 31.80 10.94
N MET A 134 -1.68 31.30 10.68
CA MET A 134 -1.45 30.30 9.64
C MET A 134 -1.33 28.93 10.28
N THR A 135 -1.74 27.91 9.53
CA THR A 135 -1.58 26.51 9.89
C THR A 135 -1.18 25.72 8.65
N THR A 136 -1.14 24.39 8.76
CA THR A 136 -0.91 23.50 7.63
C THR A 136 -2.08 22.56 7.41
N ALA A 137 -2.36 22.27 6.14
CA ALA A 137 -3.27 21.22 5.73
C ALA A 137 -2.53 20.28 4.77
N SER A 138 -2.82 18.97 4.86
CA SER A 138 -2.10 17.96 4.08
C SER A 138 -3.04 17.11 3.23
N ILE A 139 -2.47 16.57 2.14
CA ILE A 139 -3.11 15.62 1.23
C ILE A 139 -2.13 14.50 0.92
N LEU A 140 -2.64 13.32 0.62
CA LEU A 140 -1.87 12.18 0.13
C LEU A 140 -2.50 11.68 -1.16
N CYS A 141 -1.70 11.57 -2.21
CA CYS A 141 -2.11 11.15 -3.53
C CYS A 141 -1.33 9.90 -3.96
N GLU A 142 -2.02 8.98 -4.62
CA GLU A 142 -1.46 7.79 -5.26
C GLU A 142 -1.45 8.00 -6.78
N ALA A 143 -0.40 7.55 -7.47
CA ALA A 143 -0.38 7.52 -8.93
C ALA A 143 -1.48 6.60 -9.49
N ASP A 144 -2.20 7.04 -10.52
CA ASP A 144 -3.29 6.25 -11.11
C ASP A 144 -2.76 4.96 -11.75
N SER A 145 -1.55 5.02 -12.30
CA SER A 145 -0.84 3.88 -12.90
C SER A 145 0.43 3.52 -12.13
N PRO A 146 0.80 2.22 -12.08
CA PRO A 146 2.08 1.80 -11.53
C PRO A 146 3.23 2.26 -12.44
N GLY A 147 4.42 2.40 -11.86
CA GLY A 147 5.61 2.83 -12.58
C GLY A 147 6.62 3.54 -11.69
N THR A 148 7.75 3.86 -12.30
CA THR A 148 8.90 4.49 -11.64
C THR A 148 8.94 6.01 -11.83
N ILE A 149 7.83 6.58 -12.29
CA ILE A 149 7.70 8.01 -12.58
C ILE A 149 7.33 8.75 -11.29
N LYS A 150 7.99 9.88 -11.06
CA LYS A 150 7.68 10.82 -9.98
C LYS A 150 6.29 11.43 -10.23
N PRO A 151 5.31 11.26 -9.33
CA PRO A 151 3.98 11.85 -9.49
C PRO A 151 4.03 13.38 -9.51
N PRO A 152 3.09 14.05 -10.18
CA PRO A 152 2.98 15.51 -10.15
C PRO A 152 2.60 16.04 -8.77
N GLU A 153 2.99 17.27 -8.48
CA GLU A 153 2.69 17.95 -7.22
C GLU A 153 1.17 18.14 -7.04
N PRO A 154 0.63 17.83 -5.84
CA PRO A 154 -0.69 18.31 -5.45
C PRO A 154 -0.74 19.84 -5.50
N THR A 155 -1.93 20.39 -5.62
CA THR A 155 -2.15 21.83 -5.70
C THR A 155 -2.98 22.33 -4.54
N ASN A 156 -2.81 23.61 -4.22
CA ASN A 156 -3.74 24.35 -3.37
C ASN A 156 -4.15 25.61 -4.13
N GLN A 157 -5.43 25.66 -4.52
CA GLN A 157 -6.03 26.85 -5.13
C GLN A 157 -7.08 27.39 -4.17
N ASN A 158 -6.76 28.51 -3.52
CA ASN A 158 -7.66 29.24 -2.62
C ASN A 158 -8.24 28.35 -1.50
N GLY A 159 -7.39 27.55 -0.86
CA GLY A 159 -7.77 26.65 0.23
C GLY A 159 -8.33 25.30 -0.22
N LYS A 160 -8.59 25.13 -1.52
CA LYS A 160 -8.96 23.84 -2.10
C LYS A 160 -7.71 23.06 -2.45
N ILE A 161 -7.37 22.09 -1.61
CA ILE A 161 -6.26 21.16 -1.85
C ILE A 161 -6.75 20.02 -2.75
N ALA A 162 -5.97 19.67 -3.77
CA ALA A 162 -6.31 18.62 -4.72
C ALA A 162 -5.07 17.90 -5.25
N CYS A 163 -5.22 16.62 -5.59
CA CYS A 163 -4.20 15.83 -6.25
C CYS A 163 -3.90 16.34 -7.67
N GLY A 164 -2.65 16.18 -8.12
CA GLY A 164 -2.25 16.52 -9.48
C GLY A 164 -2.83 15.56 -10.51
N THR A 165 -2.87 15.96 -11.78
CA THR A 165 -3.39 15.11 -12.88
C THR A 165 -2.65 13.77 -12.95
N GLY A 166 -3.37 12.65 -13.06
CA GLY A 166 -2.76 11.31 -13.05
C GLY A 166 -2.49 10.76 -11.65
N THR A 167 -3.04 11.40 -10.62
CA THR A 167 -3.03 10.91 -9.24
C THR A 167 -4.40 11.05 -8.59
N THR A 168 -4.72 10.12 -7.69
CA THR A 168 -5.98 10.06 -6.95
C THR A 168 -5.73 10.23 -5.45
N GLU A 169 -6.60 10.97 -4.78
CA GLU A 169 -6.51 11.16 -3.32
C GLU A 169 -6.70 9.83 -2.59
N VAL A 170 -5.80 9.56 -1.66
CA VAL A 170 -5.85 8.39 -0.80
C VAL A 170 -6.69 8.75 0.41
N THR A 171 -7.96 8.36 0.38
CA THR A 171 -8.87 8.53 1.51
C THR A 171 -8.36 7.75 2.73
N LYS A 172 -8.55 8.35 3.90
CA LYS A 172 -8.22 7.76 5.21
C LYS A 172 -9.07 6.55 5.52
#